data_AF-A0A098S6Z3-F1
#
_entry.id   AF-A0A098S6Z3-F1
#
_cell.length_a   1.000
_cell.length_b   1.000
_cell.length_c   1.000
_cell.angle_alpha   90.00
_cell.angle_beta   90.00
_cell.angle_gamma   90.00
#
_symmetry.space_group_name_H-M   'P 1'
#
loop_
_entity.id
_entity.type
_entity.pdbx_description
1 polymer ?
#
loop_
_entity_poly.entity_id
_entity_poly.type
_entity_poly.pdbx_seq_one_letter_code
_entity_poly.pdbx_strand_id
1 'polypeptide(L)'
;MIFSVCLTFSALGQKPDTSYGEYDVRPYPATNVPVSPEAASFIALFEESNVGNLRVYAHYDEGLPYNYPFKGEKIPEPYYEMFAGTHRDLLEDDKASAYSIYSIKGNRAEHYLIRTPSGKGPNTIVLFDLKGEVMEPVQVLAYAYCKGDFCYQQDSFITDLDGDTDLDILTKFRRIEADDEETLVKNDIVYLQEDDGSFEMVLDNELRIDKDAYNMKAIEFEE
;
A
#
# COMPACT_ATOMS: atom_id res chain seq x y z
N MET A 1 -48.32 -21.33 -59.57
CA MET A 1 -47.98 -19.90 -59.69
C MET A 1 -47.84 -19.36 -58.27
N ILE A 2 -46.61 -19.14 -57.81
CA ILE A 2 -46.32 -18.77 -56.41
C ILE A 2 -46.02 -17.27 -56.38
N PHE A 3 -46.78 -16.57 -55.54
CA PHE A 3 -46.68 -15.13 -55.29
C PHE A 3 -45.36 -14.81 -54.57
N SER A 4 -44.56 -13.94 -55.18
CA SER A 4 -43.32 -13.41 -54.58
C SER A 4 -43.64 -12.10 -53.87
N VAL A 5 -43.57 -12.10 -52.53
CA VAL A 5 -43.74 -10.92 -51.67
C VAL A 5 -42.36 -10.27 -51.51
N CYS A 6 -42.18 -9.07 -52.08
CA CYS A 6 -41.04 -8.21 -51.80
C CYS A 6 -41.31 -7.39 -50.52
N LEU A 7 -40.72 -7.81 -49.41
CA LEU A 7 -40.65 -7.00 -48.19
C LEU A 7 -39.52 -5.97 -48.33
N THR A 8 -39.89 -4.70 -48.47
CA THR A 8 -38.99 -3.56 -48.30
C THR A 8 -38.77 -3.33 -46.81
N PHE A 9 -37.56 -3.57 -46.31
CA PHE A 9 -37.14 -3.05 -45.01
C PHE A 9 -36.67 -1.61 -45.19
N SER A 10 -37.48 -0.66 -44.70
CA SER A 10 -37.05 0.71 -44.47
C SER A 10 -35.95 0.69 -43.41
N ALA A 11 -34.74 1.12 -43.78
CA ALA A 11 -33.66 1.40 -42.85
C ALA A 11 -34.06 2.58 -41.95
N LEU A 12 -34.58 2.27 -40.75
CA LEU A 12 -34.72 3.23 -39.67
C LEU A 12 -33.32 3.50 -39.12
N GLY A 13 -32.72 4.60 -39.57
CA GLY A 13 -31.53 5.16 -38.95
C GLY A 13 -31.83 5.51 -37.50
N GLN A 14 -31.29 4.72 -36.57
CA GLN A 14 -31.13 5.18 -35.19
C GLN A 14 -30.16 6.36 -35.22
N LYS A 15 -30.70 7.56 -35.01
CA LYS A 15 -29.89 8.67 -34.49
C LYS A 15 -29.24 8.18 -33.20
N PRO A 16 -27.92 8.32 -33.01
CA PRO A 16 -27.33 8.10 -31.70
C PRO A 16 -27.98 9.10 -30.74
N ASP A 17 -28.69 8.57 -29.76
CA ASP A 17 -29.21 9.32 -28.64
C ASP A 17 -28.01 9.73 -27.79
N THR A 18 -27.48 10.93 -28.05
CA THR A 18 -26.43 11.57 -27.23
C THR A 18 -27.03 12.30 -26.04
N SER A 19 -28.12 11.76 -25.48
CA SER A 19 -28.54 12.08 -24.13
C SER A 19 -27.55 11.44 -23.17
N TYR A 20 -26.41 12.12 -22.97
CA TYR A 20 -25.69 12.01 -21.71
C TYR A 20 -26.67 12.50 -20.64
N GLY A 21 -27.51 11.60 -20.12
CA GLY A 21 -28.13 11.83 -18.84
C GLY A 21 -27.00 12.22 -17.91
N GLU A 22 -27.17 13.32 -17.18
CA GLU A 22 -26.23 13.79 -16.17
C GLU A 22 -25.76 12.56 -15.39
N TYR A 23 -24.56 12.09 -15.71
CA TYR A 23 -23.78 11.36 -14.75
C TYR A 23 -23.56 12.40 -13.67
N ASP A 24 -24.39 12.33 -12.62
CA ASP A 24 -24.03 12.79 -11.30
C ASP A 24 -22.77 11.99 -10.94
N VAL A 25 -21.64 12.42 -11.51
CA VAL A 25 -20.31 12.11 -11.01
C VAL A 25 -20.34 12.78 -9.65
N ARG A 26 -20.85 12.05 -8.66
CA ARG A 26 -20.49 12.32 -7.29
C ARG A 26 -18.97 12.22 -7.33
N PRO A 27 -18.21 13.31 -7.14
CA PRO A 27 -16.85 13.11 -6.71
C PRO A 27 -17.00 12.21 -5.47
N TYR A 28 -16.15 11.19 -5.36
CA TYR A 28 -15.87 10.58 -4.05
C TYR A 28 -16.01 11.68 -2.99
N PRO A 29 -16.81 11.52 -1.92
CA PRO A 29 -16.69 12.46 -0.84
C PRO A 29 -15.26 12.29 -0.34
N ALA A 30 -14.37 13.18 -0.77
CA ALA A 30 -13.06 13.38 -0.19
C ALA A 30 -13.33 13.81 1.24
N THR A 31 -13.39 12.83 2.13
CA THR A 31 -13.23 13.04 3.57
C THR A 31 -11.80 13.54 3.89
N ASN A 32 -10.93 13.65 2.88
CA ASN A 32 -9.60 14.22 2.93
C ASN A 32 -9.61 15.74 2.79
N VAL A 33 -10.50 16.42 3.52
CA VAL A 33 -10.30 17.83 3.79
C VAL A 33 -9.31 17.89 4.96
N PRO A 34 -8.08 18.37 4.76
CA PRO A 34 -7.11 18.46 5.83
C PRO A 34 -7.70 19.28 6.97
N VAL A 35 -7.56 18.81 8.20
CA VAL A 35 -8.13 19.50 9.37
C VAL A 35 -7.43 20.83 9.67
N SER A 36 -6.25 21.06 9.07
CA SER A 36 -5.45 22.26 9.23
C SER A 36 -4.54 22.53 8.03
N PRO A 37 -3.97 23.75 7.90
CA PRO A 37 -2.95 24.05 6.91
C PRO A 37 -1.68 23.20 7.06
N GLU A 38 -1.36 22.79 8.29
CA GLU A 38 -0.18 21.97 8.59
C GLU A 38 -0.37 20.55 8.05
N ALA A 39 -1.52 19.93 8.34
CA ALA A 39 -1.92 18.65 7.75
C ALA A 39 -1.94 18.72 6.22
N ALA A 40 -2.47 19.79 5.64
CA ALA A 40 -2.49 19.98 4.18
C ALA A 40 -1.07 20.02 3.58
N SER A 41 -0.16 20.71 4.26
CA SER A 41 1.24 20.83 3.81
C SER A 41 2.00 19.51 3.96
N PHE A 42 1.68 18.72 4.99
CA PHE A 42 2.23 17.39 5.17
C PHE A 42 1.74 16.41 4.11
N ILE A 43 0.43 16.40 3.81
CA ILE A 43 -0.16 15.55 2.75
C ILE A 43 0.49 15.85 1.39
N ALA A 44 0.81 17.12 1.11
CA ALA A 44 1.45 17.52 -0.14
C ALA A 44 2.87 16.96 -0.34
N LEU A 45 3.49 16.33 0.68
CA LEU A 45 4.77 15.63 0.56
C LEU A 45 4.65 14.27 -0.15
N PHE A 46 3.44 13.79 -0.40
CA PHE A 46 3.18 12.46 -0.94
C PHE A 46 2.72 12.52 -2.39
N GLU A 47 3.35 11.72 -3.24
CA GLU A 47 2.85 11.46 -4.60
C GLU A 47 1.70 10.46 -4.53
N GLU A 48 0.58 10.77 -5.20
CA GLU A 48 -0.54 9.85 -5.30
C GLU A 48 -0.19 8.68 -6.23
N SER A 49 -0.40 7.46 -5.74
CA SER A 49 -0.19 6.24 -6.52
C SER A 49 -1.49 5.46 -6.69
N ASN A 50 -1.87 5.26 -7.96
CA ASN A 50 -3.00 4.41 -8.32
C ASN A 50 -2.56 2.94 -8.31
N VAL A 51 -2.83 2.25 -7.21
CA VAL A 51 -2.42 0.86 -6.99
C VAL A 51 -3.45 -0.11 -7.55
N GLY A 52 -3.03 -0.95 -8.49
CA GLY A 52 -3.75 -2.18 -8.84
C GLY A 52 -3.13 -3.42 -8.19
N ASN A 53 -1.80 -3.52 -8.25
CA ASN A 53 -1.01 -4.53 -7.54
C ASN A 53 0.38 -3.94 -7.27
N LEU A 54 0.69 -3.70 -6.01
CA LEU A 54 1.96 -3.11 -5.57
C LEU A 54 2.66 -4.05 -4.59
N ARG A 55 3.84 -4.55 -4.98
CA ARG A 55 4.75 -5.21 -4.04
C ARG A 55 5.60 -4.18 -3.32
N VAL A 56 5.50 -4.12 -2.00
CA VAL A 56 6.31 -3.32 -1.09
C VAL A 56 7.41 -4.19 -0.48
N TYR A 57 8.65 -3.76 -0.60
CA TYR A 57 9.83 -4.46 -0.07
C TYR A 57 10.84 -3.45 0.48
N ALA A 58 11.59 -3.85 1.51
CA ALA A 58 12.57 -3.01 2.17
C ALA A 58 14.00 -3.34 1.70
N HIS A 59 14.91 -2.37 1.84
CA HIS A 59 16.35 -2.61 1.70
C HIS A 59 16.99 -2.74 3.10
N TYR A 60 17.92 -3.69 3.26
CA TYR A 60 18.59 -3.95 4.54
C TYR A 60 19.48 -2.79 4.98
N ASP A 61 20.35 -2.33 4.09
CA ASP A 61 21.37 -1.30 4.37
C ASP A 61 20.85 0.13 4.14
N GLU A 62 21.44 1.11 4.85
CA GLU A 62 21.26 2.56 4.64
C GLU A 62 21.65 2.99 3.22
N GLY A 63 22.60 2.27 2.60
CA GLY A 63 22.95 2.40 1.19
C GLY A 63 21.82 1.92 0.27
N LEU A 64 20.92 2.82 -0.14
CA LEU A 64 19.86 2.47 -1.07
C LEU A 64 20.38 2.32 -2.53
N PRO A 65 19.94 1.28 -3.27
CA PRO A 65 20.21 1.15 -4.70
C PRO A 65 19.71 2.35 -5.52
N TYR A 66 20.41 2.68 -6.61
CA TYR A 66 20.13 3.84 -7.46
C TYR A 66 18.67 3.96 -7.94
N ASN A 67 17.97 2.84 -8.13
CA ASN A 67 16.58 2.78 -8.59
C ASN A 67 15.65 2.13 -7.57
N TYR A 68 15.94 2.29 -6.28
CA TYR A 68 15.06 1.77 -5.23
C TYR A 68 13.72 2.53 -5.25
N PRO A 69 12.58 1.86 -5.54
CA PRO A 69 11.30 2.54 -5.78
C PRO A 69 10.74 3.20 -4.52
N PHE A 70 11.11 2.69 -3.34
CA PHE A 70 10.64 3.19 -2.05
C PHE A 70 11.64 4.13 -1.36
N LYS A 71 12.47 4.83 -2.15
CA LYS A 71 13.42 5.81 -1.63
C LYS A 71 12.69 6.95 -0.91
N GLY A 72 11.65 7.47 -1.54
CA GLY A 72 10.87 8.60 -1.03
C GLY A 72 11.65 9.91 -0.94
N GLU A 73 10.96 10.96 -0.49
CA GLU A 73 11.53 12.27 -0.19
C GLU A 73 11.64 12.47 1.32
N LYS A 74 12.72 13.11 1.81
CA LYS A 74 12.90 13.30 3.25
C LYS A 74 11.76 14.17 3.80
N ILE A 75 11.06 13.66 4.80
CA ILE A 75 10.04 14.43 5.53
C ILE A 75 10.76 15.49 6.36
N PRO A 76 10.39 16.77 6.25
CA PRO A 76 10.97 17.83 7.09
C PRO A 76 10.78 17.55 8.58
N GLU A 77 11.84 17.77 9.36
CA GLU A 77 11.87 17.54 10.82
C GLU A 77 10.71 18.20 11.60
N PRO A 78 10.19 19.39 11.24
CA PRO A 78 9.02 19.95 11.91
C PRO A 78 7.78 19.03 11.90
N TYR A 79 7.64 18.15 10.90
CA TYR A 79 6.53 17.20 10.83
C TYR A 79 6.75 15.93 11.66
N TYR A 80 7.91 15.74 12.29
CA TYR A 80 8.16 14.56 13.13
C TYR A 80 7.22 14.52 14.35
N GLU A 81 6.76 15.69 14.82
CA GLU A 81 5.77 15.78 15.90
C GLU A 81 4.40 15.18 15.55
N MET A 82 4.10 15.03 14.25
CA MET A 82 2.87 14.38 13.78
C MET A 82 2.90 12.86 14.01
N PHE A 83 4.07 12.24 14.15
CA PHE A 83 4.15 10.80 14.39
C PHE A 83 3.80 10.45 15.84
N ALA A 84 3.22 9.27 16.04
CA ALA A 84 2.89 8.75 17.37
C ALA A 84 3.79 7.57 17.79
N GLY A 85 3.93 7.39 19.11
CA GLY A 85 4.55 6.23 19.74
C GLY A 85 6.01 6.02 19.32
N THR A 86 6.39 4.76 19.13
CA THR A 86 7.80 4.37 18.93
C THR A 86 8.43 4.96 17.67
N HIS A 87 7.63 5.32 16.66
CA HIS A 87 8.17 5.97 15.45
C HIS A 87 8.60 7.41 15.73
N ARG A 88 7.84 8.14 16.54
CA ARG A 88 8.24 9.49 16.99
C ARG A 88 9.49 9.43 17.83
N ASP A 89 9.51 8.55 18.83
CA ASP A 89 10.67 8.41 19.74
C ASP A 89 11.97 8.15 18.94
N LEU A 90 11.89 7.28 17.93
CA LEU A 90 13.03 6.98 17.06
C LEU A 90 13.41 8.14 16.13
N LEU A 91 12.46 8.98 15.71
CA LEU A 91 12.72 10.15 14.87
C LEU A 91 13.35 11.32 15.64
N GLU A 92 13.13 11.38 16.95
CA GLU A 92 13.77 12.36 17.84
C GLU A 92 15.26 12.05 18.08
N ASP A 93 15.73 10.83 17.78
CA ASP A 93 17.15 10.51 17.77
C ASP A 93 17.86 11.18 16.56
N ASP A 94 18.90 11.98 16.81
CA ASP A 94 19.64 12.85 15.86
C ASP A 94 20.15 12.19 14.53
N LYS A 95 19.99 10.88 14.35
CA LYS A 95 20.44 10.13 13.17
C LYS A 95 19.31 9.46 12.39
N ALA A 96 18.07 9.66 12.80
CA ALA A 96 16.90 9.09 12.17
C ALA A 96 16.29 10.03 11.13
N SER A 97 15.65 9.47 10.11
CA SER A 97 14.85 10.25 9.18
C SER A 97 13.68 9.45 8.64
N ALA A 98 12.55 10.11 8.46
CA ALA A 98 11.40 9.56 7.74
C ALA A 98 11.38 10.08 6.30
N TYR A 99 10.82 9.28 5.40
CA TYR A 99 10.71 9.61 3.99
C TYR A 99 9.29 9.33 3.49
N SER A 100 8.65 10.31 2.85
CA SER A 100 7.35 10.16 2.21
C SER A 100 7.51 9.38 0.91
N ILE A 101 6.70 8.34 0.71
CA ILE A 101 6.75 7.51 -0.49
C ILE A 101 5.53 7.82 -1.36
N TYR A 102 4.37 7.28 -0.98
CA TYR A 102 3.13 7.42 -1.75
C TYR A 102 1.95 7.65 -0.81
N SER A 103 0.94 8.36 -1.29
CA SER A 103 -0.42 8.21 -0.81
C SER A 103 -1.15 7.20 -1.71
N ILE A 104 -1.92 6.32 -1.10
CA ILE A 104 -2.75 5.34 -1.81
C ILE A 104 -4.20 5.48 -1.34
N LYS A 105 -5.14 5.16 -2.23
CA LYS A 105 -6.57 5.15 -1.92
C LYS A 105 -6.84 4.15 -0.79
N GLY A 106 -7.62 4.56 0.21
CA GLY A 106 -8.35 3.66 1.11
C GLY A 106 -9.85 3.94 1.02
N ASN A 107 -10.67 3.12 1.70
CA ASN A 107 -12.14 3.18 1.57
C ASN A 107 -12.72 4.48 2.11
N ARG A 108 -12.13 5.04 3.17
CA ARG A 108 -12.58 6.28 3.83
C ARG A 108 -11.60 7.43 3.79
N ALA A 109 -10.32 7.16 3.67
CA ALA A 109 -9.26 8.17 3.62
C ALA A 109 -8.07 7.60 2.84
N GLU A 110 -7.11 8.44 2.43
CA GLU A 110 -5.85 7.89 1.92
C GLU A 110 -5.03 7.25 3.05
N HIS A 111 -4.25 6.24 2.66
CA HIS A 111 -3.16 5.72 3.46
C HIS A 111 -1.82 6.24 2.94
N TYR A 112 -0.86 6.39 3.85
CA TYR A 112 0.44 6.99 3.56
C TYR A 112 1.54 5.96 3.77
N LEU A 113 2.28 5.65 2.70
CA LEU A 113 3.46 4.79 2.77
C LEU A 113 4.65 5.66 3.17
N ILE A 114 5.26 5.32 4.30
CA ILE A 114 6.40 6.06 4.84
C ILE A 114 7.55 5.09 5.11
N ARG A 115 8.75 5.42 4.63
CA ARG A 115 9.99 4.76 5.04
C ARG A 115 10.50 5.45 6.29
N THR A 116 10.57 4.73 7.40
CA THR A 116 10.90 5.28 8.72
C THR A 116 11.72 4.28 9.53
N PRO A 117 12.58 4.72 10.45
CA PRO A 117 13.23 3.81 11.38
C PRO A 117 12.20 3.05 12.23
N SER A 118 12.56 1.81 12.57
CA SER A 118 11.86 1.02 13.58
C SER A 118 12.85 0.13 14.32
N GLY A 119 12.38 -0.65 15.30
CA GLY A 119 13.17 -1.73 15.91
C GLY A 119 13.60 -2.84 14.92
N LYS A 120 13.25 -2.72 13.64
CA LYS A 120 13.59 -3.62 12.52
C LYS A 120 14.54 -2.96 11.51
N GLY A 121 15.18 -1.85 11.87
CA GLY A 121 16.16 -1.17 11.04
C GLY A 121 15.69 0.19 10.49
N PRO A 122 16.59 0.91 9.79
CA PRO A 122 16.39 2.31 9.39
C PRO A 122 15.42 2.48 8.21
N ASN A 123 15.16 1.42 7.44
CA ASN A 123 14.41 1.47 6.18
C ASN A 123 13.07 0.72 6.25
N THR A 124 12.44 0.66 7.43
CA THR A 124 11.15 0.00 7.56
C THR A 124 10.10 0.78 6.78
N ILE A 125 9.31 0.12 5.94
CA ILE A 125 8.18 0.74 5.24
C ILE A 125 6.92 0.41 6.02
N VAL A 126 6.18 1.45 6.40
CA VAL A 126 4.98 1.35 7.23
C VAL A 126 3.85 2.12 6.55
N LEU A 127 2.65 1.54 6.61
CA LEU A 127 1.40 2.17 6.22
C LEU A 127 0.87 2.98 7.40
N PHE A 128 0.51 4.22 7.17
CA PHE A 128 -0.04 5.12 8.18
C PHE A 128 -1.38 5.71 7.75
N ASP A 129 -2.19 6.03 8.75
CA ASP A 129 -3.36 6.90 8.62
C ASP A 129 -3.05 8.27 9.22
N LEU A 130 -3.54 9.32 8.57
CA LEU A 130 -3.55 10.66 9.16
C LEU A 130 -4.90 10.90 9.84
N LYS A 131 -4.91 10.89 11.18
CA LYS A 131 -6.09 11.21 12.00
C LYS A 131 -5.95 12.61 12.56
N GLY A 132 -6.56 13.56 11.86
CA GLY A 132 -6.38 14.98 12.14
C GLY A 132 -4.96 15.41 11.77
N GLU A 133 -4.10 15.59 12.77
CA GLU A 133 -2.67 15.94 12.59
C GLU A 133 -1.73 14.82 13.06
N VAL A 134 -2.29 13.65 13.43
CA VAL A 134 -1.50 12.56 14.00
C VAL A 134 -1.41 11.40 13.00
N MET A 135 -0.18 11.00 12.69
CA MET A 135 0.14 9.81 11.91
C MET A 135 0.11 8.57 12.81
N GLU A 136 -0.92 7.76 12.63
CA GLU A 136 -1.09 6.49 13.34
C GLU A 136 -0.61 5.33 12.44
N PRO A 137 0.29 4.46 12.92
CA PRO A 137 0.72 3.31 12.15
C PRO A 137 -0.43 2.31 12.02
N VAL A 138 -0.74 1.92 10.79
CA VAL A 138 -1.74 0.90 10.46
C VAL A 138 -1.09 -0.47 10.42
N GLN A 139 -0.04 -0.59 9.58
CA GLN A 139 0.60 -1.87 9.34
C GLN A 139 2.06 -1.69 8.89
N VAL A 140 2.96 -2.52 9.41
CA VAL A 140 4.31 -2.61 8.84
C VAL A 140 4.21 -3.39 7.54
N LEU A 141 4.64 -2.80 6.43
CA LEU A 141 4.56 -3.39 5.10
C LEU A 141 5.84 -4.12 4.73
N ALA A 142 7.00 -3.55 5.03
CA ALA A 142 8.25 -4.20 4.71
C ALA A 142 9.39 -3.85 5.66
N TYR A 143 10.27 -4.82 5.87
CA TYR A 143 11.55 -4.64 6.56
C TYR A 143 12.54 -5.72 6.15
N ALA A 144 13.83 -5.44 6.36
CA ALA A 144 14.90 -6.42 6.28
C ALA A 144 15.93 -6.08 7.36
N TYR A 145 16.27 -7.02 8.24
CA TYR A 145 17.30 -6.83 9.27
C TYR A 145 17.83 -8.16 9.80
N CYS A 146 19.05 -8.13 10.34
CA CYS A 146 19.64 -9.27 11.06
C CYS A 146 19.72 -8.96 12.57
N LYS A 147 19.52 -9.99 13.39
CA LYS A 147 19.64 -9.93 14.85
C LYS A 147 20.15 -11.26 15.39
N GLY A 148 21.37 -11.24 15.92
CA GLY A 148 22.08 -12.47 16.27
C GLY A 148 22.31 -13.30 15.01
N ASP A 149 22.05 -14.60 15.11
CA ASP A 149 22.28 -15.56 14.02
C ASP A 149 21.11 -15.65 13.03
N PHE A 150 20.20 -14.67 13.02
CA PHE A 150 19.01 -14.70 12.19
C PHE A 150 18.83 -13.41 11.41
N CYS A 151 18.54 -13.54 10.12
CA CYS A 151 18.08 -12.45 9.26
C CYS A 151 16.59 -12.62 8.96
N TYR A 152 15.88 -11.50 8.98
CA TYR A 152 14.44 -11.42 8.83
C TYR A 152 14.11 -10.51 7.66
N GLN A 153 13.17 -10.95 6.83
CA GLN A 153 12.61 -10.18 5.73
C GLN A 153 11.09 -10.25 5.79
N GLN A 154 10.46 -9.10 5.54
CA GLN A 154 9.04 -9.01 5.28
C GLN A 154 8.80 -8.18 4.02
N ASP A 155 7.95 -8.71 3.15
CA ASP A 155 7.40 -8.02 1.99
C ASP A 155 5.87 -8.05 2.07
N SER A 156 5.21 -7.02 1.58
CA SER A 156 3.74 -6.98 1.45
C SER A 156 3.33 -6.72 0.01
N PHE A 157 2.15 -7.20 -0.35
CA PHE A 157 1.49 -6.96 -1.63
C PHE A 157 0.17 -6.25 -1.34
N ILE A 158 0.03 -5.05 -1.87
CA ILE A 158 -1.18 -4.22 -1.75
C ILE A 158 -1.96 -4.39 -3.06
N THR A 159 -3.13 -5.02 -2.99
CA THR A 159 -3.97 -5.37 -4.14
C THR A 159 -5.36 -5.78 -3.67
N ASP A 160 -6.34 -5.75 -4.55
CA ASP A 160 -7.66 -6.33 -4.31
C ASP A 160 -7.56 -7.87 -4.32
N LEU A 161 -7.76 -8.52 -3.17
CA LEU A 161 -7.61 -9.97 -2.98
C LEU A 161 -8.95 -10.72 -3.00
N ASP A 162 -10.06 -10.06 -2.70
CA ASP A 162 -11.38 -10.68 -2.59
C ASP A 162 -12.40 -10.24 -3.67
N GLY A 163 -12.04 -9.25 -4.49
CA GLY A 163 -12.78 -8.74 -5.63
C GLY A 163 -13.77 -7.61 -5.32
N ASP A 164 -13.68 -7.00 -4.14
CA ASP A 164 -14.56 -5.91 -3.70
C ASP A 164 -14.12 -4.50 -4.17
N THR A 165 -12.98 -4.42 -4.88
CA THR A 165 -12.33 -3.20 -5.41
C THR A 165 -11.60 -2.33 -4.39
N ASP A 166 -11.54 -2.76 -3.14
CA ASP A 166 -10.79 -2.13 -2.08
C ASP A 166 -9.40 -2.78 -1.95
N LEU A 167 -8.46 -2.08 -1.29
CA LEU A 167 -7.06 -2.52 -1.28
C LEU A 167 -6.78 -3.37 -0.04
N ASP A 168 -6.43 -4.63 -0.27
CA ASP A 168 -6.02 -5.57 0.77
C ASP A 168 -4.50 -5.69 0.88
N ILE A 169 -4.03 -6.36 1.92
CA ILE A 169 -2.61 -6.58 2.17
C ILE A 169 -2.32 -8.07 2.37
N LEU A 170 -1.56 -8.67 1.45
CA LEU A 170 -0.91 -9.96 1.65
C LEU A 170 0.53 -9.74 2.12
N THR A 171 0.89 -10.24 3.29
CA THR A 171 2.23 -10.13 3.86
C THR A 171 2.94 -11.47 3.87
N LYS A 172 4.20 -11.49 3.42
CA LYS A 172 5.07 -12.65 3.40
C LYS A 172 6.28 -12.42 4.29
N PHE A 173 6.67 -13.48 5.00
CA PHE A 173 7.79 -13.46 5.92
C PHE A 173 8.85 -14.48 5.50
N ARG A 174 10.12 -14.12 5.69
CA ARG A 174 11.26 -15.01 5.58
C ARG A 174 12.18 -14.80 6.75
N ARG A 175 12.66 -15.92 7.30
CA ARG A 175 13.74 -15.97 8.29
C ARG A 175 14.83 -16.87 7.73
N ILE A 176 16.07 -16.47 7.92
CA ILE A 176 17.25 -17.21 7.47
C ILE A 176 18.18 -17.30 8.67
N GLU A 177 18.82 -18.46 8.86
CA GLU A 177 19.96 -18.57 9.77
C GLU A 177 21.21 -18.03 9.08
N ALA A 178 22.10 -17.36 9.83
CA ALA A 178 23.30 -16.73 9.30
C ALA A 178 24.24 -17.73 8.58
N ASP A 179 24.14 -19.03 8.91
CA ASP A 179 24.94 -20.12 8.33
C ASP A 179 24.31 -20.77 7.07
N ASP A 180 23.50 -20.02 6.30
CA ASP A 180 22.91 -20.38 5.00
C ASP A 180 21.88 -21.53 4.96
N GLU A 181 21.53 -22.15 6.11
CA GLU A 181 20.36 -23.03 6.17
C GLU A 181 19.07 -22.20 6.23
N GLU A 182 18.44 -22.00 5.07
CA GLU A 182 17.17 -21.30 4.95
C GLU A 182 16.05 -22.04 5.72
N THR A 183 15.83 -21.68 6.98
CA THR A 183 14.60 -22.07 7.69
C THR A 183 13.47 -21.12 7.30
N LEU A 184 12.91 -21.37 6.12
CA LEU A 184 11.79 -20.66 5.56
C LEU A 184 10.51 -20.91 6.38
N VAL A 185 10.28 -20.11 7.42
CA VAL A 185 8.96 -20.03 8.08
C VAL A 185 8.06 -19.16 7.21
N LYS A 186 7.39 -19.79 6.23
CA LYS A 186 6.32 -19.16 5.44
C LYS A 186 5.06 -19.05 6.29
N ASN A 187 4.89 -17.92 6.96
CA ASN A 187 3.58 -17.49 7.41
C ASN A 187 3.12 -16.43 6.42
N ASP A 188 2.08 -16.71 5.65
CA ASP A 188 1.47 -15.71 4.78
C ASP A 188 0.22 -15.18 5.48
N ILE A 189 0.22 -13.89 5.81
CA ILE A 189 -0.88 -13.23 6.52
C ILE A 189 -1.64 -12.34 5.54
N VAL A 190 -2.96 -12.47 5.51
CA VAL A 190 -3.85 -11.62 4.71
C VAL A 190 -4.56 -10.66 5.65
N TYR A 191 -4.63 -9.40 5.24
CA TYR A 191 -5.47 -8.39 5.86
C TYR A 191 -6.43 -7.87 4.81
N LEU A 192 -7.74 -8.00 5.06
CA LEU A 192 -8.75 -7.40 4.20
C LEU A 192 -9.08 -6.00 4.69
N GLN A 193 -9.36 -5.08 3.78
CA GLN A 193 -9.82 -3.75 4.14
C GLN A 193 -11.35 -3.74 4.32
N GLU A 194 -11.80 -3.35 5.51
CA GLU A 194 -13.22 -3.25 5.82
C GLU A 194 -13.83 -1.93 5.32
N ASP A 195 -15.17 -1.86 5.23
CA ASP A 195 -15.96 -0.66 4.88
C ASP A 195 -15.61 0.60 5.72
N ASP A 196 -15.02 0.40 6.89
CA ASP A 196 -14.58 1.47 7.77
C ASP A 196 -13.16 1.97 7.53
N GLY A 197 -12.46 1.38 6.56
CA GLY A 197 -11.08 1.64 6.20
C GLY A 197 -10.06 0.89 7.07
N SER A 198 -10.50 0.20 8.12
CA SER A 198 -9.61 -0.62 8.96
C SER A 198 -9.21 -1.92 8.25
N PHE A 199 -8.15 -2.56 8.73
CA PHE A 199 -7.64 -3.81 8.19
C PHE A 199 -7.88 -4.96 9.18
N GLU A 200 -8.63 -5.98 8.75
CA GLU A 200 -8.88 -7.19 9.56
C GLU A 200 -7.99 -8.34 9.09
N MET A 201 -7.28 -8.96 10.03
CA MET A 201 -6.47 -10.16 9.75
C MET A 201 -7.38 -11.36 9.51
N VAL A 202 -7.28 -11.96 8.32
CA VAL A 202 -8.02 -13.18 7.99
C VAL A 202 -7.14 -14.41 8.12
N LEU A 203 -7.56 -15.32 9.00
CA LEU A 203 -6.93 -16.62 9.22
C LEU A 203 -7.60 -17.75 8.38
N ASP A 204 -8.71 -17.43 7.71
CA ASP A 204 -9.63 -18.42 7.16
C ASP A 204 -9.23 -18.96 5.77
N ASN A 205 -9.63 -20.19 5.51
CA ASN A 205 -9.38 -20.96 4.29
C ASN A 205 -10.44 -20.72 3.20
N GLU A 206 -11.47 -19.92 3.46
CA GLU A 206 -12.54 -19.64 2.49
C GLU A 206 -12.12 -18.65 1.40
N LEU A 207 -11.14 -17.78 1.69
CA LEU A 207 -10.54 -16.90 0.69
C LEU A 207 -9.75 -17.71 -0.33
N ARG A 208 -10.20 -17.65 -1.59
CA ARG A 208 -9.53 -18.30 -2.72
C ARG A 208 -8.44 -17.43 -3.30
N ILE A 209 -7.42 -17.15 -2.49
CA ILE A 209 -6.24 -16.38 -2.91
C ILE A 209 -5.15 -17.37 -3.34
N ASP A 210 -4.69 -17.25 -4.59
CA ASP A 210 -3.48 -17.95 -5.04
C ASP A 210 -2.24 -17.24 -4.46
N LYS A 211 -1.88 -17.59 -3.23
CA LYS A 211 -0.75 -17.00 -2.52
C LYS A 211 0.59 -17.24 -3.23
N ASP A 212 0.71 -18.28 -4.05
CA ASP A 212 1.95 -18.61 -4.77
C ASP A 212 2.19 -17.70 -6.00
N ALA A 213 1.16 -16.99 -6.47
CA ALA A 213 1.30 -15.94 -7.47
C ALA A 213 2.14 -14.75 -6.95
N TYR A 214 2.19 -14.57 -5.62
CA TYR A 214 2.86 -13.46 -4.96
C TYR A 214 4.26 -13.88 -4.48
N ASN A 215 5.27 -13.52 -5.25
CA ASN A 215 6.64 -13.98 -5.02
C ASN A 215 7.49 -12.90 -4.35
N MET A 216 7.91 -13.17 -3.12
CA MET A 216 8.94 -12.39 -2.43
C MET A 216 10.30 -12.68 -3.07
N LYS A 217 11.06 -11.63 -3.39
CA LYS A 217 12.45 -11.77 -3.84
C LYS A 217 13.35 -11.80 -2.61
N ALA A 218 14.08 -12.89 -2.45
CA ALA A 218 15.12 -13.02 -1.44
C ALA A 218 16.09 -11.84 -1.51
N ILE A 219 16.33 -11.21 -0.36
CA ILE A 219 17.47 -10.32 -0.16
C ILE A 219 18.67 -11.19 0.22
N GLU A 220 19.81 -10.91 -0.39
CA GLU A 220 21.11 -11.40 0.04
C GLU A 220 21.59 -10.48 1.15
N PHE A 221 21.82 -11.02 2.34
CA PHE A 221 22.39 -10.28 3.45
C PHE A 221 23.90 -10.41 3.35
N GLU A 222 24.58 -9.37 2.87
CA GLU A 222 26.04 -9.34 2.85
C GLU A 222 26.57 -9.10 4.29
N GLU A 223 27.59 -9.87 4.70
CA GLU A 223 28.32 -9.70 5.98
C GLU A 223 29.15 -8.41 6.05
#